data_AF-A0AAW9BU28-F1
#
_entry.id   AF-A0AAW9BU28-F1
#
_cell.length_a   1.000
_cell.length_b   1.000
_cell.length_c   1.000
_cell.angle_alpha   90.00
_cell.angle_beta   90.00
_cell.angle_gamma   90.00
#
_symmetry.space_group_name_H-M   'P 1'
#
loop_
_entity.id
_entity.type
_entity.pdbx_description
1 polymer ?
#
loop_
_entity_poly.entity_id
_entity_poly.type
_entity_poly.pdbx_seq_one_letter_code
_entity_poly.pdbx_strand_id
1 'polypeptide(L)'
;MQKTTRTMPAHKHVALVAHDNCKPELLRWVKENKEKLQRHFLYATGTTGHMLSKETGLAIKSMISGPMGGDQQLGALISEGKIDVLVFFW
;
A
#
# COMPACT_ATOMS: atom_id res chain seq x y z
N MET A 1 -7.14 20.21 -20.84
CA MET A 1 -7.67 19.77 -19.52
C MET A 1 -7.40 20.87 -18.50
N GLN A 2 -8.41 21.31 -17.75
CA GLN A 2 -8.19 22.24 -16.64
C GLN A 2 -7.47 21.50 -15.50
N LYS A 3 -6.51 22.16 -14.86
CA LYS A 3 -5.79 21.61 -13.70
C LYS A 3 -6.49 22.03 -12.41
N THR A 4 -6.39 21.21 -11.39
CA THR A 4 -6.85 21.51 -10.02
C THR A 4 -5.82 20.99 -9.02
N THR A 5 -5.96 21.34 -7.75
CA THR A 5 -5.07 20.94 -6.66
C THR A 5 -5.79 20.04 -5.67
N ARG A 6 -5.05 19.08 -5.11
CA ARG A 6 -5.50 18.22 -4.01
C ARG A 6 -4.47 18.27 -2.90
N THR A 7 -4.91 18.56 -1.67
CA THR A 7 -4.05 18.52 -0.49
C THR A 7 -4.01 17.11 0.06
N MET A 8 -2.82 16.56 0.26
CA MET A 8 -2.65 15.28 0.96
C MET A 8 -2.58 15.51 2.48
N PRO A 9 -3.28 14.70 3.30
CA PRO A 9 -3.25 14.82 4.75
C PRO A 9 -1.85 14.54 5.31
N ALA A 10 -1.53 14.99 6.53
CA ALA A 10 -0.24 14.69 7.17
C ALA A 10 -0.01 13.17 7.31
N HIS A 11 -1.05 12.45 7.77
CA HIS A 11 -1.09 10.99 7.82
C HIS A 11 -1.64 10.43 6.52
N LYS A 12 -0.77 9.81 5.71
CA LYS A 12 -1.09 9.32 4.37
C LYS A 12 -1.80 7.97 4.40
N HIS A 13 -2.57 7.71 3.36
CA HIS A 13 -3.04 6.38 2.97
C HIS A 13 -2.04 5.80 1.97
N VAL A 14 -1.32 4.77 2.38
CA VAL A 14 -0.19 4.19 1.63
C VAL A 14 -0.55 2.79 1.18
N ALA A 15 -0.60 2.57 -0.14
CA ALA A 15 -0.74 1.25 -0.73
C ALA A 15 0.63 0.60 -0.96
N LEU A 16 0.79 -0.63 -0.49
CA LEU A 16 2.00 -1.45 -0.59
C LEU A 16 1.69 -2.69 -1.44
N VAL A 17 2.27 -2.76 -2.63
CA VAL A 17 2.04 -3.84 -3.60
C VAL A 17 3.37 -4.44 -4.03
N ALA A 18 3.44 -5.77 -4.12
CA ALA A 18 4.59 -6.48 -4.64
C ALA A 18 4.21 -7.74 -5.40
N HIS A 19 4.81 -7.94 -6.57
CA HIS A 19 4.87 -9.25 -7.20
C HIS A 19 5.64 -10.26 -6.33
N ASP A 20 5.41 -11.55 -6.55
CA ASP A 20 5.91 -12.61 -5.66
C ASP A 20 7.43 -12.56 -5.47
N ASN A 21 8.18 -12.33 -6.54
CA ASN A 21 9.65 -12.26 -6.45
C ASN A 21 10.17 -11.00 -5.75
N CYS A 22 9.34 -9.95 -5.62
CA CYS A 22 9.71 -8.68 -5.00
C CYS A 22 9.24 -8.55 -3.54
N LYS A 23 8.40 -9.49 -3.09
CA LYS A 23 7.89 -9.54 -1.71
C LYS A 23 8.99 -9.51 -0.63
N PRO A 24 10.11 -10.24 -0.77
CA PRO A 24 11.20 -10.14 0.21
C PRO A 24 11.82 -8.75 0.28
N GLU A 25 11.95 -8.07 -0.86
CA GLU A 25 12.51 -6.73 -0.92
C GLU A 25 11.55 -5.69 -0.33
N LEU A 26 10.26 -5.78 -0.65
CA LEU A 26 9.24 -4.93 -0.03
C LEU A 26 9.20 -5.14 1.48
N LEU A 27 9.29 -6.39 1.96
CA LEU A 27 9.33 -6.68 3.39
C LEU A 27 10.53 -6.04 4.08
N ARG A 28 11.73 -6.14 3.47
CA ARG A 28 12.94 -5.51 3.97
C ARG A 28 12.75 -3.99 4.07
N TRP A 29 12.26 -3.37 3.00
CA TRP A 29 12.01 -1.93 2.95
C TRP A 29 10.99 -1.48 4.01
N VAL A 30 9.90 -2.24 4.22
CA VAL A 30 8.91 -1.95 5.25
C VAL A 30 9.52 -2.09 6.66
N LYS A 31 10.37 -3.09 6.92
CA LYS A 31 11.07 -3.24 8.21
C LYS A 31 11.99 -2.06 8.48
N GLU A 32 12.77 -1.63 7.49
CA GLU A 32 13.68 -0.47 7.59
C GLU A 32 12.92 0.85 7.83
N ASN A 33 11.69 0.97 7.32
CA ASN A 33 10.87 2.19 7.42
C ASN A 33 9.72 2.09 8.43
N LYS A 34 9.70 1.03 9.26
CA LYS A 34 8.57 0.69 10.14
C LYS A 34 8.11 1.87 11.01
N GLU A 35 9.05 2.60 11.61
CA GLU A 35 8.74 3.72 12.51
C GLU A 35 8.03 4.89 11.83
N LYS A 36 8.27 5.08 10.54
CA LYS A 36 7.60 6.09 9.72
C LYS A 36 6.25 5.57 9.25
N LEU A 37 6.21 4.33 8.75
CA LEU A 37 5.02 3.70 8.19
C LEU A 37 3.91 3.49 9.23
N GLN A 38 4.25 3.22 10.49
CA GLN A 38 3.25 3.07 11.57
C GLN A 38 2.44 4.35 11.85
N ARG A 39 2.89 5.51 11.35
CA ARG A 39 2.16 6.79 11.48
C ARG A 39 1.15 7.01 10.35
N HIS A 40 0.98 6.04 9.46
CA HIS A 40 0.16 6.14 8.24
C HIS A 40 -0.85 4.99 8.17
N PHE A 41 -1.87 5.17 7.33
CA PHE A 41 -2.87 4.13 7.08
C PHE A 41 -2.40 3.24 5.95
N LEU A 42 -2.15 1.97 6.25
CA LEU A 42 -1.52 1.04 5.31
C LEU A 42 -2.55 0.14 4.62
N TYR A 43 -2.39 -0.02 3.31
CA TYR A 43 -3.17 -0.89 2.44
C TYR A 43 -2.22 -1.83 1.71
N ALA A 44 -2.65 -3.04 1.40
CA ALA A 44 -1.88 -3.97 0.58
C ALA A 44 -2.79 -5.00 -0.08
N THR A 45 -2.34 -5.64 -1.15
CA THR A 45 -3.10 -6.72 -1.80
C THR A 45 -2.82 -8.08 -1.15
N GLY A 46 -3.85 -8.93 -1.11
CA GLY A 46 -3.84 -10.34 -0.73
C GLY A 46 -2.69 -10.81 0.18
N THR A 47 -1.80 -11.62 -0.39
CA THR A 47 -0.68 -12.26 0.32
C THR A 47 0.38 -11.27 0.78
N THR A 48 0.57 -10.15 0.08
CA THR A 48 1.49 -9.07 0.49
C THR A 48 1.06 -8.48 1.82
N GLY A 49 -0.22 -8.12 1.96
CA GLY A 49 -0.75 -7.55 3.21
C GLY A 49 -0.64 -8.51 4.40
N HIS A 50 -1.00 -9.78 4.19
CA HIS A 50 -0.88 -10.80 5.22
C HIS A 50 0.58 -10.99 5.68
N MET A 51 1.51 -11.13 4.73
CA MET A 51 2.93 -11.30 5.03
C MET A 51 3.51 -10.09 5.76
N LEU A 52 3.25 -8.87 5.28
CA LEU A 52 3.75 -7.66 5.93
C LEU A 52 3.19 -7.49 7.35
N SER A 53 1.89 -7.71 7.54
CA SER A 53 1.26 -7.57 8.87
C SER A 53 1.83 -8.60 9.86
N LYS A 54 1.97 -9.87 9.43
CA LYS A 54 2.56 -10.94 10.25
C LYS A 54 4.02 -10.65 10.64
N GLU A 55 4.84 -10.21 9.69
CA GLU A 55 6.28 -10.07 9.87
C GLU A 55 6.71 -8.76 10.55
N THR A 56 5.82 -7.76 10.58
CA THR A 56 6.15 -6.42 11.10
C THR A 56 5.27 -6.00 12.27
N GLY A 57 4.10 -6.62 12.45
CA GLY A 57 3.09 -6.22 13.43
C GLY A 57 2.36 -4.93 13.05
N LEU A 58 2.55 -4.40 11.83
CA LEU A 58 1.82 -3.24 11.36
C LEU A 58 0.35 -3.59 11.07
N ALA A 59 -0.55 -2.67 11.42
CA ALA A 59 -1.95 -2.75 11.02
C ALA A 59 -2.08 -2.39 9.54
N ILE A 60 -2.47 -3.37 8.71
CA ILE A 60 -2.57 -3.23 7.26
C ILE A 60 -3.96 -3.69 6.82
N LYS A 61 -4.66 -2.85 6.07
CA LYS A 61 -5.93 -3.22 5.44
C LYS A 61 -5.66 -4.00 4.16
N SER A 62 -5.89 -5.31 4.20
CA SER A 62 -5.71 -6.18 3.04
C SER A 62 -6.89 -6.09 2.07
N MET A 63 -6.58 -5.86 0.80
CA MET A 63 -7.46 -6.06 -0.35
C MET A 63 -7.38 -7.53 -0.81
N ILE A 64 -8.15 -7.91 -1.83
CA ILE A 64 -7.96 -9.23 -2.47
C ILE A 64 -6.60 -9.28 -3.21
N SER A 65 -6.19 -10.46 -3.68
CA SER A 65 -4.94 -10.57 -4.44
C SER A 65 -5.00 -9.76 -5.74
N GLY A 66 -3.86 -9.22 -6.18
CA GLY A 66 -3.77 -8.41 -7.40
C GLY A 66 -4.43 -9.06 -8.61
N PRO A 67 -4.06 -10.31 -8.98
CA PRO A 67 -4.65 -11.03 -10.11
C PRO A 67 -6.16 -11.29 -10.00
N MET A 68 -6.72 -11.31 -8.78
CA MET A 68 -8.15 -11.50 -8.56
C MET A 68 -8.93 -10.17 -8.52
N GLY A 69 -8.28 -9.04 -8.80
CA GLY A 69 -8.89 -7.72 -8.85
C GLY A 69 -8.43 -6.75 -7.75
N GLY A 70 -7.49 -7.16 -6.88
CA GLY A 70 -6.97 -6.29 -5.82
C GLY A 70 -6.31 -5.02 -6.33
N ASP A 71 -5.65 -5.11 -7.49
CA ASP A 71 -5.01 -3.96 -8.12
C ASP A 71 -6.06 -2.96 -8.65
N GLN A 72 -7.19 -3.47 -9.13
CA GLN A 72 -8.33 -2.63 -9.56
C GLN A 72 -9.02 -1.97 -8.37
N GLN A 73 -9.15 -2.67 -7.24
CA GLN A 73 -9.65 -2.08 -5.99
C GLN A 73 -8.77 -0.91 -5.55
N LEU A 74 -7.45 -1.07 -5.56
CA LEU A 74 -6.52 0.02 -5.25
C LEU A 74 -6.60 1.14 -6.29
N GLY A 75 -6.68 0.82 -7.58
CA GLY A 75 -6.87 1.79 -8.66
C GLY A 75 -8.11 2.66 -8.47
N ALA A 76 -9.24 2.07 -8.07
CA ALA A 76 -10.46 2.80 -7.76
C ALA A 76 -10.26 3.75 -6.55
N LEU A 77 -9.60 3.29 -5.49
CA LEU A 77 -9.30 4.16 -4.35
C LEU A 77 -8.34 5.30 -4.72
N ILE A 78 -7.39 5.07 -5.63
CA ILE A 78 -6.49 6.12 -6.14
C ILE A 78 -7.30 7.17 -6.90
N SER A 79 -8.17 6.76 -7.83
CA SER A 79 -8.98 7.70 -8.62
C SER A 79 -9.97 8.51 -7.78
N GLU A 80 -10.44 7.94 -6.67
CA GLU A 80 -11.28 8.61 -5.67
C GLU A 80 -10.49 9.47 -4.66
N GLY A 81 -9.15 9.53 -4.75
CA GLY A 81 -8.30 10.26 -3.82
C GLY A 81 -8.23 9.65 -2.42
N LYS A 82 -8.55 8.36 -2.26
CA LYS A 82 -8.47 7.62 -0.98
C LYS A 82 -7.12 6.95 -0.74
N ILE A 83 -6.25 6.92 -1.74
CA ILE A 83 -4.83 6.55 -1.61
C ILE A 83 -3.98 7.77 -1.95
N ASP A 84 -3.02 8.08 -1.08
CA ASP A 84 -2.12 9.22 -1.22
C ASP A 84 -0.76 8.82 -1.80
N VAL A 85 -0.31 7.59 -1.51
CA VAL A 85 1.00 7.06 -1.94
C VAL A 85 0.82 5.62 -2.38
N LEU A 86 1.42 5.27 -3.53
CA LEU A 86 1.56 3.89 -3.99
C LEU A 86 3.05 3.52 -4.00
N VAL A 87 3.40 2.46 -3.27
CA VAL A 87 4.70 1.79 -3.35
C VAL A 87 4.45 0.44 -4.02
N PHE A 88 4.89 0.32 -5.27
CA PHE A 88 4.64 -0.86 -6.08
C PHE A 88 5.96 -1.44 -6.60
N PHE A 89 6.33 -2.61 -6.09
CA PHE A 89 7.48 -3.37 -6.57
C PHE A 89 7.01 -4.43 -7.56
N TRP A 90 7.42 -4.29 -8.82
CA TRP A 90 7.00 -5.09 -9.96
C TRP A 90 7.99 -6.21 -10.28
#